data_AF-A0A0V0I5T3-F1
#
_entry.id   AF-A0A0V0I5T3-F1
#
_cell.length_a   1.000
_cell.length_b   1.000
_cell.length_c   1.000
_cell.angle_alpha   90.00
_cell.angle_beta   90.00
_cell.angle_gamma   90.00
#
_symmetry.space_group_name_H-M   'P 1'
#
loop_
_entity.id
_entity.type
_entity.pdbx_description
1 polymer ?
#
loop_
_entity_poly.entity_id
_entity_poly.type
_entity_poly.pdbx_seq_one_letter_code
_entity_poly.pdbx_strand_id
1 'polypeptide(L)'
;MKEWKVPWQLTKQIEEIRQILTYTHSRIQHAFRETNQLADKLANIVLDQETPLYFNKFLQLPVGCKKLLNIAKTQVSTLRIRTRKINNIH
;
A
#
# COMPACT_ATOMS: atom_id res chain seq x y z
N MET A 1 -16.51 18.86 8.21
CA MET A 1 -15.44 17.83 8.04
C MET A 1 -14.75 17.67 9.38
N LYS A 2 -14.59 16.43 9.89
CA LYS A 2 -13.86 16.18 11.13
C LYS A 2 -12.37 16.23 10.81
N GLU A 3 -11.69 17.30 11.23
CA GLU A 3 -10.23 17.37 11.12
C GLU A 3 -9.62 16.29 12.00
N TRP A 4 -8.74 15.47 11.40
CA TRP A 4 -7.93 14.52 12.15
C TRP A 4 -6.91 15.31 12.96
N LYS A 5 -7.24 15.64 14.21
CA LYS A 5 -6.25 16.17 15.15
C LYS A 5 -5.32 15.04 15.54
N VAL A 6 -4.09 15.11 15.03
CA VAL A 6 -2.99 14.27 15.52
C VAL A 6 -2.88 14.55 17.02
N PRO A 7 -3.01 13.53 17.90
CA PRO A 7 -2.76 13.71 19.31
C PRO A 7 -1.35 14.28 19.47
N TRP A 8 -1.21 15.44 20.11
CA TRP A 8 0.08 16.11 20.30
C TRP A 8 1.18 15.17 20.81
N GLN A 9 0.80 14.18 21.60
CA GLN A 9 1.65 13.10 22.12
C GLN A 9 2.35 12.27 21.02
N LEU A 10 1.72 12.07 19.87
CA LEU A 10 2.28 11.31 18.74
C LEU A 10 3.18 12.15 17.83
N THR A 11 3.10 13.49 17.91
CA THR A 11 3.82 14.39 16.99
C THR A 11 5.33 14.20 17.09
N LYS A 12 5.85 14.15 18.32
CA LYS A 12 7.28 13.94 18.59
C LYS A 12 7.76 12.59 18.03
N GLN A 13 6.99 11.53 18.25
CA GLN A 13 7.32 10.19 17.75
C GLN A 13 7.32 10.14 16.21
N ILE A 14 6.36 10.82 15.57
CA ILE A 14 6.28 10.91 14.11
C ILE A 14 7.50 11.65 13.53
N GLU A 15 7.94 12.73 14.17
CA GLU A 15 9.13 13.48 13.75
C GLU A 15 10.42 12.67 13.88
N GLU A 16 10.60 11.96 15.00
CA GLU A 16 11.74 11.05 15.18
C GLU A 16 11.76 9.95 14.11
N ILE A 17 10.61 9.35 13.80
CA ILE A 17 10.48 8.36 12.73
C ILE A 17 10.86 8.97 11.38
N ARG A 18 10.40 10.17 11.05
CA ARG A 18 10.73 10.86 9.79
C ARG A 18 12.23 11.13 9.65
N GLN A 19 12.90 11.54 10.73
CA GLN A 19 14.35 11.75 10.74
C GLN A 19 15.10 10.43 10.45
N ILE A 20 14.69 9.33 11.10
CA ILE A 20 15.29 8.01 10.88
C ILE A 20 15.08 7.55 9.43
N LEU A 21 13.89 7.72 8.86
CA LEU A 21 13.61 7.34 7.47
C LEU A 21 14.48 8.11 6.48
N THR A 22 14.67 9.41 6.73
CA THR A 22 15.48 10.29 5.88
C THR A 22 16.95 9.88 5.96
N TYR A 23 17.48 9.68 7.17
CA TYR A 23 18.87 9.26 7.38
C TYR A 23 19.16 7.89 6.76
N THR A 24 18.25 6.94 6.91
CA THR A 24 18.42 5.56 6.42
C THR A 24 18.00 5.35 4.97
N HIS A 25 17.46 6.39 4.29
CA HIS A 25 16.87 6.28 2.95
C HIS A 25 15.82 5.16 2.86
N SER A 26 15.08 4.94 3.95
CA SER A 26 14.10 3.86 4.06
C SER A 26 12.71 4.34 3.67
N ARG A 27 11.92 3.46 3.05
CA ARG A 27 10.53 3.74 2.68
C ARG A 27 9.56 2.97 3.56
N ILE A 28 8.61 3.67 4.18
CA ILE A 28 7.46 3.02 4.83
C ILE A 28 6.58 2.40 3.74
N GLN A 29 6.22 1.13 3.93
CA GLN A 29 5.19 0.49 3.13
C GLN A 29 4.14 -0.11 4.05
N HIS A 30 2.87 0.03 3.66
CA HIS A 30 1.80 -0.70 4.29
C HIS A 30 1.98 -2.20 4.01
N ALA A 31 2.24 -2.98 5.05
CA ALA A 31 2.52 -4.41 4.96
C ALA A 31 1.38 -5.29 5.53
N PHE A 32 0.26 -4.69 5.92
CA PHE A 32 -0.86 -5.44 6.49
C PHE A 32 -1.43 -6.36 5.43
N ARG A 33 -1.32 -7.68 5.64
CA ARG A 33 -1.77 -8.70 4.70
C ARG A 33 -3.27 -8.87 4.77
N GLU A 34 -4.03 -7.91 4.27
CA GLU A 34 -5.44 -8.18 4.03
C GLU A 34 -5.61 -8.90 2.70
N THR A 35 -6.59 -9.79 2.68
CA THR A 35 -7.12 -10.48 1.49
C THR A 35 -7.52 -9.51 0.36
N ASN A 36 -7.58 -8.21 0.65
CA ASN A 36 -7.91 -7.13 -0.25
C ASN A 36 -6.65 -6.40 -0.77
N GLN A 37 -5.97 -7.02 -1.73
CA GLN A 37 -4.78 -6.46 -2.40
C GLN A 37 -5.00 -5.06 -3.00
N LEU A 38 -6.25 -4.70 -3.32
CA LEU A 38 -6.59 -3.37 -3.83
C LEU A 38 -6.47 -2.31 -2.73
N ALA A 39 -6.93 -2.59 -1.51
CA ALA A 39 -6.83 -1.69 -0.37
C ALA A 39 -5.35 -1.40 -0.04
N ASP A 40 -4.52 -2.44 0.03
CA ASP A 40 -3.08 -2.30 0.26
C ASP A 40 -2.40 -1.42 -0.78
N LYS A 41 -2.78 -1.58 -2.05
CA LYS A 41 -2.18 -0.80 -3.13
C LYS A 41 -2.60 0.66 -3.04
N LEU A 42 -3.86 0.94 -2.72
CA LEU A 42 -4.36 2.31 -2.52
C LEU A 42 -3.70 2.98 -1.31
N ALA A 43 -3.54 2.25 -0.19
CA ALA A 43 -2.85 2.76 0.99
C ALA A 43 -1.38 3.13 0.67
N ASN A 44 -0.67 2.25 -0.04
CA ASN A 44 0.71 2.52 -0.44
C ASN A 44 0.85 3.71 -1.43
N ILE A 45 -0.16 3.98 -2.27
CA ILE A 45 -0.13 5.15 -3.16
C ILE A 45 -0.24 6.44 -2.36
N VAL A 46 -1.07 6.47 -1.31
CA VAL A 46 -1.29 7.66 -0.49
C VAL A 46 -0.13 7.92 0.47
N LEU A 47 0.66 6.91 0.86
CA LEU A 47 1.83 7.10 1.74
C LEU A 47 2.86 8.09 1.17
N ASP A 48 3.01 8.11 -0.16
CA ASP A 48 3.93 9.01 -0.85
C ASP A 48 3.28 10.38 -1.21
N GLN A 49 2.04 10.64 -0.76
CA GLN A 49 1.25 11.83 -1.11
C GLN A 49 0.90 12.64 0.14
N GLU A 50 1.12 13.96 0.10
CA GLU A 50 0.75 14.86 1.21
C GLU A 50 -0.76 15.17 1.26
N THR A 51 -1.50 14.87 0.19
CA THR A 51 -2.91 15.20 0.06
C THR A 51 -3.77 13.94 -0.14
N PRO A 52 -5.02 13.96 0.36
CA PRO A 52 -5.95 12.85 0.13
C PRO A 52 -6.28 12.72 -1.35
N LEU A 53 -6.12 11.51 -1.88
CA LEU A 53 -6.46 11.16 -3.26
C LEU A 53 -7.90 10.66 -3.36
N TYR A 54 -8.67 11.25 -4.29
CA TYR A 54 -10.05 10.84 -4.58
C TYR A 54 -10.17 10.31 -6.00
N PHE A 55 -10.72 9.10 -6.13
CA PHE A 55 -10.98 8.45 -7.42
C PHE A 55 -12.48 8.20 -7.56
N ASN A 56 -13.15 8.98 -8.41
CA ASN A 56 -14.60 8.87 -8.63
C ASN A 56 -14.94 8.07 -9.90
N LYS A 57 -13.95 7.82 -10.76
CA LYS A 57 -14.11 7.07 -12.02
C LYS A 57 -13.06 5.98 -12.13
N PHE A 58 -13.43 4.83 -12.69
CA PHE A 58 -12.50 3.72 -12.93
C PHE A 58 -11.28 4.16 -13.75
N LEU A 59 -11.44 5.03 -14.74
CA LEU A 59 -10.36 5.52 -15.59
C LEU A 59 -9.29 6.32 -14.82
N GLN A 60 -9.64 6.91 -13.67
CA GLN A 60 -8.72 7.68 -12.83
C GLN A 60 -7.80 6.77 -11.99
N LEU A 61 -8.14 5.48 -11.84
CA LEU A 61 -7.33 4.55 -11.06
C LEU A 61 -6.01 4.21 -11.77
N PRO A 62 -4.90 4.03 -11.01
CA PRO A 62 -3.67 3.49 -11.56
C PRO A 62 -3.90 2.10 -12.19
N VAL A 63 -3.13 1.79 -13.24
CA VAL A 63 -3.23 0.52 -13.99
C VAL A 63 -3.18 -0.70 -13.07
N GLY A 64 -2.31 -0.63 -12.07
CA GLY A 64 -2.17 -1.67 -11.07
C GLY A 64 -3.39 -1.90 -10.18
N CYS A 65 -4.19 -0.87 -9.90
CA CYS A 65 -5.44 -0.96 -9.14
C CYS A 65 -6.59 -1.42 -10.05
N LYS A 66 -6.64 -0.93 -11.29
CA LYS A 66 -7.61 -1.39 -12.31
C LYS A 66 -7.54 -2.90 -12.52
N LYS A 67 -6.32 -3.45 -12.64
CA LYS A 67 -6.08 -4.89 -12.79
C LYS A 67 -6.68 -5.68 -11.61
N LEU A 68 -6.40 -5.26 -10.38
CA LEU A 68 -6.91 -5.92 -9.17
C LEU A 68 -8.44 -5.84 -9.08
N LEU A 69 -9.02 -4.69 -9.43
CA LEU A 69 -10.47 -4.50 -9.41
C LEU A 69 -11.18 -5.37 -10.46
N ASN A 70 -10.58 -5.52 -11.65
CA ASN A 70 -11.10 -6.44 -12.66
C ASN A 70 -11.02 -7.90 -12.20
N ILE A 71 -9.91 -8.33 -11.59
CA ILE A 71 -9.79 -9.67 -11.02
C ILE A 71 -10.85 -9.90 -9.94
N ALA A 72 -11.05 -8.94 -9.03
CA ALA A 72 -12.09 -9.02 -8.01
C ALA A 72 -13.50 -9.12 -8.62
N LYS A 73 -13.78 -8.35 -9.68
CA LYS A 73 -15.07 -8.41 -10.40
C LYS A 73 -15.34 -9.77 -11.05
N THR A 74 -14.29 -10.48 -11.48
CA THR A 74 -14.49 -11.80 -12.09
C THR A 74 -14.92 -12.87 -11.09
N GLN A 75 -14.86 -12.60 -9.78
CA GLN A 75 -15.16 -13.55 -8.69
C GLN A 75 -14.41 -14.89 -8.80
N VAL A 76 -13.33 -14.94 -9.58
CA VAL A 76 -12.51 -16.14 -9.72
C VAL A 76 -11.59 -16.26 -8.51
N SER A 77 -11.61 -17.42 -7.85
CA SER A 77 -10.70 -17.74 -6.75
C SER A 77 -9.24 -17.59 -7.17
N THR A 78 -8.52 -16.65 -6.55
CA THR A 78 -7.10 -16.44 -6.84
C THR A 78 -6.23 -17.38 -6.00
N LEU A 79 -5.53 -18.33 -6.64
CA LEU A 79 -4.52 -19.17 -6.00
C LEU A 79 -3.13 -18.53 -6.15
N ARG A 80 -2.42 -18.33 -5.04
CA ARG A 80 -1.03 -17.84 -5.07
C ARG A 80 -0.07 -19.03 -5.07
N ILE A 81 0.52 -19.33 -6.23
CA ILE A 81 1.55 -20.36 -6.36
C ILE A 81 2.93 -19.72 -6.16
N ARG A 82 3.73 -20.24 -5.24
CA ARG A 82 5.16 -19.93 -5.12
C ARG A 82 5.96 -21.11 -5.63
N THR A 83 6.70 -20.92 -6.71
CA THR A 83 7.65 -21.91 -7.21
C THR A 83 9.01 -21.68 -6.55
N ARG A 84 9.60 -22.73 -5.98
CA ARG A 84 11.00 -22.70 -5.51
C ARG A 84 11.88 -23.23 -6.63
N LYS A 85 12.90 -22.47 -7.03
CA LYS A 85 13.90 -22.94 -7.98
C LYS A 85 14.76 -23.99 -7.26
N ILE A 86 14.73 -25.24 -7.73
CA ILE A 86 15.61 -26.31 -7.26
C ILE A 86 16.83 -26.27 -8.19
N ASN A 87 17.97 -25.81 -7.67
CA ASN A 87 19.22 -25.95 -8.40
C ASN A 87 19.73 -27.36 -8.12
N ASN A 88 19.63 -28.25 -9.11
CA ASN A 88 20.31 -29.54 -9.06
C ASN A 88 21.80 -29.26 -9.23
N ILE A 89 22.58 -29.49 -8.17
CA ILE A 89 24.04 -29.50 -8.23
C ILE A 89 24.41 -30.89 -8.75
N HIS A 90 24.85 -30.96 -10.00
CA HIS A 90 25.54 -32.12 -10.56
C HIS A 90 27.03 -31.80 -10.64
#